data_AF-A0A926H7W6-F1
#
_entry.id   AF-A0A926H7W6-F1
#
_cell.length_a   1.000
_cell.length_b   1.000
_cell.length_c   1.000
_cell.angle_alpha   90.00
_cell.angle_beta   90.00
_cell.angle_gamma   90.00
#
_symmetry.space_group_name_H-M   'P 1'
#
loop_
_entity.id
_entity.type
_entity.pdbx_description
1 polymer ?
#
loop_
_entity_poly.entity_id
_entity_poly.type
_entity_poly.pdbx_seq_one_letter_code
_entity_poly.pdbx_strand_id
1 'polypeptide(L)'
;MGTLRSTTTDGAPRRSSYVKKNVPTGRKPELYVRLQRRKNSKGLAQLELQLGRAAWYALDRPERVALEWHGDQVRVVPDQADGWKLHIRQYATPRCWLPGDIDLEAGRYAVTVRNGAIVLGVKEQD
;
A
#
# COMPACT_ATOMS: atom_id res chain seq x y z
N MET A 1 20.88 -62.67 20.24
CA MET A 1 19.91 -61.73 19.63
C MET A 1 20.41 -60.32 19.86
N GLY A 2 20.94 -59.67 18.83
CA GLY A 2 21.44 -58.30 18.88
C GLY A 2 21.09 -57.61 17.57
N THR A 3 20.22 -56.62 17.63
CA THR A 3 19.64 -55.97 16.45
C THR A 3 20.53 -54.80 16.03
N LEU A 4 21.10 -54.89 14.83
CA LEU A 4 21.63 -53.76 14.08
C LEU A 4 20.47 -53.02 13.39
N ARG A 5 20.50 -51.68 13.41
CA ARG A 5 20.24 -50.80 12.25
C ARG A 5 20.47 -49.34 12.64
N SER A 6 21.53 -48.76 12.09
CA SER A 6 21.70 -47.32 11.93
C SER A 6 21.13 -46.91 10.57
N THR A 7 20.32 -45.84 10.51
CA THR A 7 20.22 -44.96 9.33
C THR A 7 19.79 -43.55 9.74
N THR A 8 20.56 -42.60 9.20
CA THR A 8 20.56 -41.14 9.22
C THR A 8 19.29 -40.47 8.64
N THR A 9 19.16 -39.16 8.93
CA THR A 9 18.46 -38.10 8.15
C THR A 9 16.93 -38.10 8.31
N ASP A 10 16.19 -37.00 8.50
CA ASP A 10 16.31 -35.65 7.96
C ASP A 10 15.41 -34.69 8.76
N GLY A 11 15.87 -33.45 8.93
CA GLY A 11 15.14 -32.39 9.62
C GLY A 11 13.92 -31.96 8.82
N ALA A 12 12.73 -32.45 9.20
CA ALA A 12 11.48 -31.99 8.61
C ALA A 12 11.19 -30.53 9.04
N PRO A 13 11.02 -29.58 8.09
CA PRO A 13 10.68 -28.22 8.44
C PRO A 13 9.27 -28.18 9.04
N ARG A 14 9.11 -27.41 10.13
CA ARG A 14 7.81 -27.03 10.69
C ARG A 14 6.99 -26.41 9.56
N ARG A 15 6.02 -27.17 9.01
CA ARG A 15 5.00 -26.64 8.09
C ARG A 15 4.28 -25.52 8.83
N SER A 16 4.63 -24.28 8.49
CA SER A 16 3.85 -23.11 8.82
C SER A 16 2.52 -23.26 8.08
N SER A 17 1.51 -23.74 8.79
CA SER A 17 0.13 -23.74 8.37
C SER A 17 -0.36 -22.29 8.36
N TYR A 18 0.07 -21.51 7.38
CA TYR A 18 -0.64 -20.31 6.98
C TYR A 18 -1.99 -20.76 6.42
N VAL A 19 -2.99 -20.78 7.30
CA VAL A 19 -4.39 -20.92 6.96
C VAL A 19 -4.72 -19.82 5.96
N LYS A 20 -4.83 -20.18 4.67
CA LYS A 20 -5.44 -19.37 3.63
C LYS A 20 -6.89 -19.09 4.07
N LYS A 21 -7.10 -17.96 4.76
CA LYS A 21 -8.44 -17.41 4.94
C LYS A 21 -8.97 -17.07 3.55
N ASN A 22 -10.09 -17.71 3.20
CA ASN A 22 -10.94 -17.49 2.04
C ASN A 22 -10.77 -16.08 1.43
N VAL A 23 -10.09 -16.03 0.28
CA VAL A 23 -10.12 -14.86 -0.61
C VAL A 23 -11.50 -14.89 -1.28
N PRO A 24 -12.38 -13.91 -1.04
CA PRO A 24 -13.64 -13.84 -1.77
C PRO A 24 -13.32 -13.59 -3.24
N THR A 25 -13.74 -14.51 -4.11
CA THR A 25 -13.66 -14.39 -5.56
C THR A 25 -14.32 -13.09 -6.01
N GLY A 26 -13.54 -12.15 -6.57
CA GLY A 26 -14.04 -10.97 -7.30
C GLY A 26 -13.65 -9.59 -6.77
N ARG A 27 -12.99 -9.45 -5.60
CA ARG A 27 -12.48 -8.14 -5.18
C ARG A 27 -11.13 -7.86 -5.86
N LYS A 28 -11.07 -6.84 -6.71
CA LYS A 28 -9.80 -6.28 -7.22
C LYS A 28 -8.84 -6.06 -6.03
N PRO A 29 -7.54 -6.36 -6.14
CA PRO A 29 -6.60 -6.18 -5.03
C PRO A 29 -6.71 -4.75 -4.46
N GLU A 30 -6.71 -4.62 -3.13
CA GLU A 30 -6.72 -3.33 -2.42
C GLU A 30 -5.37 -2.59 -2.53
N LEU A 31 -4.56 -2.94 -3.52
CA LEU A 31 -3.25 -2.37 -3.82
C LEU A 31 -3.45 -1.31 -4.91
N TYR A 32 -3.92 -0.14 -4.51
CA TYR A 32 -4.13 1.01 -5.39
C TYR A 32 -3.87 2.31 -4.66
N VAL A 33 -3.65 3.38 -5.43
CA VAL A 33 -3.76 4.77 -4.96
C VAL A 33 -4.90 5.41 -5.72
N ARG A 34 -5.80 6.12 -5.03
CA ARG A 34 -6.85 6.92 -5.69
C ARG A 34 -6.61 8.39 -5.39
N LEU A 35 -6.64 9.20 -6.44
CA LEU A 35 -6.50 10.64 -6.39
C LEU A 35 -7.83 11.29 -6.78
N GLN A 36 -8.33 12.22 -5.96
CA GLN A 36 -9.57 12.94 -6.24
C GLN A 36 -9.37 14.45 -6.05
N ARG A 37 -9.79 15.25 -7.04
CA ARG A 37 -9.83 16.71 -6.87
C ARG A 37 -11.01 17.08 -5.98
N ARG A 38 -10.74 17.88 -4.95
CA ARG A 38 -11.72 18.40 -3.98
C ARG A 38 -11.49 19.88 -3.78
N LYS A 39 -12.46 20.54 -3.13
CA LYS A 39 -12.26 21.86 -2.53
C LYS A 39 -12.18 21.70 -1.02
N ASN A 40 -11.26 22.39 -0.37
CA ASN A 40 -11.21 22.44 1.09
C ASN A 40 -12.35 23.32 1.64
N SER A 41 -12.46 23.41 2.97
CA SER A 41 -13.48 24.25 3.63
C SER A 41 -13.40 25.74 3.30
N LYS A 42 -12.25 26.21 2.80
CA LYS A 42 -12.02 27.59 2.33
C LYS A 42 -12.28 27.76 0.82
N GLY A 43 -12.75 26.71 0.13
CA GLY A 43 -13.00 26.72 -1.31
C GLY A 43 -11.76 26.54 -2.19
N LEU A 44 -10.57 26.36 -1.61
CA LEU A 44 -9.31 26.18 -2.35
C LEU A 44 -9.21 24.76 -2.90
N ALA A 45 -8.62 24.62 -4.09
CA ALA A 45 -8.37 23.32 -4.70
C ALA A 45 -7.44 22.45 -3.84
N GLN A 46 -7.76 21.17 -3.76
CA GLN A 46 -7.03 20.19 -2.98
C GLN A 46 -7.05 18.83 -3.70
N LEU A 47 -5.99 18.05 -3.53
CA LEU A 47 -5.93 16.68 -4.04
C LEU A 47 -6.06 15.71 -2.86
N GLU A 48 -7.16 14.97 -2.79
CA GLU A 48 -7.33 13.88 -1.84
C GLU A 48 -6.60 12.64 -2.36
N LEU A 49 -5.62 12.16 -1.60
CA LEU A 49 -4.92 10.90 -1.85
C LEU A 49 -5.47 9.83 -0.92
N GLN A 50 -5.96 8.74 -1.48
CA GLN A 50 -6.44 7.57 -0.76
C GLN A 50 -5.52 6.38 -1.05
N LEU A 51 -4.99 5.77 0.00
CA LEU A 51 -4.17 4.57 -0.08
C LEU A 51 -5.04 3.35 0.15
N GLY A 52 -5.18 2.50 -0.87
CA GLY A 52 -5.77 1.18 -0.69
C GLY A 52 -5.12 0.47 0.49
N ARG A 53 -5.93 -0.23 1.30
CA ARG A 53 -5.47 -0.78 2.59
C ARG A 53 -4.27 -1.71 2.43
N ALA A 54 -4.25 -2.55 1.40
CA ALA A 54 -3.10 -3.41 1.13
C ALA A 54 -1.82 -2.61 0.83
N ALA A 55 -1.93 -1.48 0.11
CA ALA A 55 -0.80 -0.56 -0.12
C ALA A 55 -0.30 0.05 1.20
N TRP A 56 -1.22 0.50 2.06
CA TRP A 56 -0.87 1.06 3.37
C TRP A 56 -0.24 0.02 4.30
N TYR A 57 -0.74 -1.22 4.32
CA TYR A 57 -0.10 -2.32 5.05
C TYR A 57 1.29 -2.66 4.50
N ALA A 58 1.48 -2.61 3.18
CA ALA A 58 2.77 -2.86 2.55
C ALA A 58 3.83 -1.79 2.87
N LEU A 59 3.40 -0.59 3.27
CA LEU A 59 4.28 0.48 3.79
C LEU A 59 4.56 0.36 5.30
N ASP A 60 4.14 -0.73 5.95
CA ASP A 60 4.12 -0.90 7.40
C ASP A 60 3.30 0.18 8.14
N ARG A 61 2.13 0.52 7.57
CA ARG A 61 1.10 1.33 8.23
C ARG A 61 1.61 2.69 8.73
N PRO A 62 2.26 3.50 7.88
CA PRO A 62 2.77 4.77 8.32
C PRO A 62 1.61 5.72 8.68
N GLU A 63 1.86 6.63 9.61
CA GLU A 63 0.91 7.70 9.95
C GLU A 63 1.00 8.88 8.98
N ARG A 64 2.13 9.02 8.29
CA ARG A 64 2.44 10.12 7.38
C ARG A 64 3.15 9.61 6.15
N VAL A 65 2.89 10.26 5.02
CA VAL A 65 3.50 9.91 3.74
C VAL A 65 3.95 11.16 2.99
N ALA A 66 5.00 11.02 2.19
CA ALA A 66 5.46 12.02 1.24
C ALA A 66 5.31 11.50 -0.20
N LEU A 67 5.41 12.43 -1.16
CA LEU A 67 5.44 12.17 -2.58
C LEU A 67 6.83 12.53 -3.08
N GLU A 68 7.46 11.59 -3.75
CA GLU A 68 8.77 11.77 -4.36
C GLU A 68 8.67 11.57 -5.87
N TRP A 69 9.27 12.49 -6.61
CA TRP A 69 9.42 12.38 -8.06
C TRP A 69 10.79 11.80 -8.39
N HIS A 70 10.80 10.69 -9.10
CA HIS A 70 11.99 10.00 -9.56
C HIS A 70 11.91 9.88 -11.09
N GLY A 71 12.29 10.95 -11.79
CA GLY A 71 12.11 11.06 -13.23
C GLY A 71 10.63 11.15 -13.59
N ASP A 72 10.15 10.17 -14.37
CA ASP A 72 8.74 10.03 -14.78
C ASP A 72 7.89 9.27 -13.75
N GLN A 73 8.51 8.74 -12.68
CA GLN A 73 7.82 7.97 -11.66
C GLN A 73 7.48 8.83 -10.44
N VAL A 74 6.27 8.65 -9.94
CA VAL A 74 5.86 9.19 -8.65
C VAL A 74 5.79 8.07 -7.61
N ARG A 75 6.36 8.33 -6.44
CA ARG A 75 6.40 7.39 -5.32
C ARG A 75 5.72 7.97 -4.10
N VAL A 76 4.95 7.14 -3.40
CA VAL A 76 4.47 7.43 -2.06
C VAL A 76 5.38 6.71 -1.08
N VAL A 77 6.02 7.47 -0.19
CA VAL A 77 6.98 6.95 0.80
C VAL A 77 6.52 7.28 2.22
N PRO A 78 6.82 6.44 3.22
CA PRO A 78 6.69 6.81 4.62
C PRO A 78 7.60 8.00 4.96
N ASP A 79 7.05 9.02 5.62
CA ASP A 79 7.84 10.16 6.11
C ASP A 79 7.24 10.67 7.42
N GLN A 80 7.92 10.40 8.54
CA GLN A 80 7.43 10.75 9.87
C GLN A 80 7.69 12.20 10.27
N ALA A 81 8.58 12.91 9.56
CA ALA A 81 8.94 14.28 9.89
C ALA A 81 7.99 15.26 9.17
N ASP A 82 8.09 15.32 7.85
CA ASP A 82 7.49 16.39 7.04
C ASP A 82 6.33 15.88 6.15
N GLY A 83 6.10 14.57 6.13
CA GLY A 83 5.04 13.94 5.34
C GLY A 83 3.63 14.36 5.75
N TRP A 84 2.70 14.29 4.79
CA TRP A 84 1.29 14.56 5.00
C TRP A 84 0.64 13.49 5.88
N LYS A 85 -0.04 13.94 6.95
CA LYS A 85 -0.72 13.07 7.90
C LYS A 85 -1.89 12.34 7.26
N LEU A 86 -1.88 11.01 7.38
CA LEU A 86 -2.98 10.15 7.00
C LEU A 86 -4.08 10.19 8.06
N HIS A 87 -5.30 10.44 7.61
CA HIS A 87 -6.51 10.29 8.40
C HIS A 87 -6.98 8.85 8.29
N ILE A 88 -6.73 8.08 9.35
CA ILE A 88 -7.06 6.66 9.45
C ILE A 88 -8.28 6.55 10.37
N ARG A 89 -9.44 6.15 9.82
CA ARG A 89 -10.64 5.84 10.63
C ARG A 89 -10.87 4.34 10.63
N GLN A 90 -11.48 3.83 11.71
CA GLN A 90 -11.88 2.44 11.80
C GLN A 90 -12.77 2.11 10.58
N TYR A 91 -12.33 1.14 9.77
CA TYR A 91 -12.99 0.72 8.51
C TYR A 91 -12.87 1.62 7.28
N ALA A 92 -12.23 2.79 7.38
CA ALA A 92 -11.99 3.66 6.22
C ALA A 92 -10.64 3.38 5.56
N THR A 93 -10.55 3.71 4.27
CA THR A 93 -9.29 3.79 3.52
C THR A 93 -8.43 4.93 4.08
N PRO A 94 -7.17 4.69 4.44
CA PRO A 94 -6.22 5.74 4.82
C PRO A 94 -6.15 6.81 3.73
N ARG A 95 -6.20 8.08 4.13
CA ARG A 95 -6.19 9.19 3.17
C ARG A 95 -5.53 10.42 3.74
N CYS A 96 -4.92 11.22 2.88
CA CYS A 96 -4.44 12.55 3.23
C CYS A 96 -4.91 13.53 2.16
N TRP A 97 -4.69 14.82 2.42
CA TRP A 97 -4.97 15.84 1.46
C TRP A 97 -3.71 16.64 1.15
N LEU A 98 -3.44 16.76 -0.13
CA LEU A 98 -2.28 17.40 -0.69
C LEU A 98 -2.68 18.76 -1.31
N PRO A 99 -1.72 19.68 -1.48
CA PRO A 99 -1.93 20.90 -2.25
C PRO A 99 -2.58 20.64 -3.63
N GLY A 100 -3.46 21.55 -4.05
CA GLY A 100 -4.21 21.42 -5.30
C GLY A 100 -3.37 21.63 -6.57
N ASP A 101 -2.18 22.19 -6.44
CA ASP A 101 -1.20 22.45 -7.50
C ASP A 101 -0.30 21.23 -7.79
N ILE A 102 -0.45 20.12 -7.06
CA ILE A 102 0.25 18.87 -7.40
C ILE A 102 -0.18 18.40 -8.79
N ASP A 103 0.81 18.20 -9.66
CA ASP A 103 0.66 17.77 -11.05
C ASP A 103 0.48 16.25 -11.16
N LEU A 104 -0.66 15.78 -10.65
CA LEU A 104 -1.12 14.41 -10.80
C LEU A 104 -2.58 14.41 -11.20
N GLU A 105 -2.93 13.65 -12.23
CA GLU A 105 -4.33 13.55 -12.63
C GLU A 105 -5.17 12.83 -11.58
N ALA A 106 -6.43 13.27 -11.40
CA ALA A 106 -7.38 12.49 -10.61
C ALA A 106 -7.70 11.18 -11.31
N GLY A 107 -7.83 10.11 -10.53
CA GLY A 107 -8.08 8.76 -11.01
C GLY A 107 -7.62 7.71 -10.03
N ARG A 108 -7.81 6.45 -10.39
CA ARG A 108 -7.26 5.30 -9.68
C ARG A 108 -6.00 4.86 -10.38
N TYR A 109 -4.97 4.51 -9.63
CA TYR A 109 -3.68 4.07 -10.14
C TYR A 109 -3.41 2.65 -9.65
N ALA A 110 -3.00 1.80 -10.59
CA ALA A 110 -2.35 0.54 -10.23
C ALA A 110 -1.02 0.88 -9.55
N VAL A 111 -0.63 0.13 -8.51
CA VAL A 111 0.61 0.42 -7.80
C VAL A 111 1.44 -0.81 -7.55
N THR A 112 2.75 -0.62 -7.44
CA THR A 112 3.70 -1.67 -7.05
C THR A 112 4.49 -1.22 -5.82
N VAL A 113 4.88 -2.19 -4.99
CA VAL A 113 5.71 -1.92 -3.80
C VAL A 113 7.17 -2.17 -4.19
N ARG A 114 8.03 -1.17 -4.01
CA ARG A 114 9.48 -1.29 -4.28
C ARG A 114 10.26 -0.56 -3.20
N ASN A 115 11.21 -1.24 -2.55
CA ASN A 115 12.11 -0.66 -1.55
C ASN A 115 11.39 0.15 -0.46
N GLY A 116 10.25 -0.34 0.04
CA GLY A 116 9.47 0.37 1.06
C GLY A 116 8.67 1.59 0.55
N ALA A 117 8.53 1.73 -0.77
CA ALA A 117 7.73 2.78 -1.41
C ALA A 117 6.60 2.18 -2.26
N ILE A 118 5.51 2.93 -2.41
CA ILE A 118 4.47 2.64 -3.39
C ILE A 118 4.77 3.44 -4.65
N VAL A 119 5.10 2.75 -5.74
CA VAL A 119 5.30 3.36 -7.05
C VAL A 119 3.97 3.42 -7.79
N LEU A 120 3.54 4.61 -8.17
CA LEU A 120 2.35 4.81 -8.98
C LEU A 120 2.63 4.30 -10.39
N GLY A 121 1.77 3.40 -10.87
CA GLY A 121 1.82 2.85 -12.22
C GLY A 121 0.77 3.49 -13.12
N VAL A 122 0.26 2.70 -14.06
CA VAL A 122 -0.75 3.17 -15.02
C VAL A 122 -2.05 3.54 -14.31
N LYS A 123 -2.64 4.66 -14.73
CA LYS A 123 -3.98 5.08 -14.33
C LYS A 123 -4.99 4.04 -14.84
N GLU A 124 -5.67 3.38 -13.92
CA GLU A 124 -6.81 2.51 -14.24
C GLU A 124 -7.96 3.40 -14.72
N GLN A 125 -8.50 3.12 -15.91
CA GLN A 125 -9.74 3.75 -16.35
C GLN A 125 -10.87 3.32 -15.39
N ASP A 126 -11.53 4.31 -14.77
CA ASP A 126 -12.78 4.15 -14.03
C ASP A 126 -13.92 3.93 -15.05
#